data_AF-A0A2N1W3Q8-F1
#
_entry.id   AF-A0A2N1W3Q8-F1
#
_cell.length_a   1.000
_cell.length_b   1.000
_cell.length_c   1.000
_cell.angle_alpha   90.00
_cell.angle_beta   90.00
_cell.angle_gamma   90.00
#
_symmetry.space_group_name_H-M   'P 1'
#
loop_
_entity.id
_entity.type
_entity.pdbx_description
1 polymer ?
#
loop_
_entity_poly.entity_id
_entity_poly.type
_entity_poly.pdbx_seq_one_letter_code
_entity_poly.pdbx_strand_id
1 'polypeptide(L)'
;MSETAIKEGEAINYVLEGIDQTVKDGVMTALEFFGKEKSDNGNKIEDVIKVNKLRTAYNTLITALVNTRLNDLNKQQRLFLATGAIGDFVEIGENRINLLDPEIYKQLLEAFETKDSLSALSQVVFSVPDKMRALAEGNIELIDTSGKKKRKKDDIRDPKKVKAELEWKKNDALKAGANLVRTLGTNIDKMLQLDATKLKTLKLNFDALDKYMGILAKGERVTPEEKKLKSALAMRSDGMAKVLADFTKMYAETFTRSAESVDAIKEKVDVIKELENDLSKVSDVVADQSSRVFDSFRPEHVEIIKKDISILNSFIVTAAEKAGNRVPYSGARILLNSQIIDMPTAMTNYLCTPHNVIESLKKILSIHTNAFPIDEDGNYKIPPILIEPLRNYVDFLEDRFVMGFVSGESGKKGAYVTFSPIDFQVMKAIGMYLAKDPVYDYRGEINEGTFMGDYTGKIEKTAQVKWTGADKKMNMVMSAELVDAASRDDAVQDYMDFMFNALNGLGPPPKMSKRKINVLLRYATVKSMENNVKLLLTYVAQSEPTEVRDTILKYTNRNYEQSKEMVRACVKEDAMVQRILGNNPEMVIAKIFV
;
A
#
# COMPACT_ATOMS: atom_id res chain seq x y z
N MET A 1 30.61 -5.23 -29.66
CA MET A 1 30.37 -5.69 -31.04
C MET A 1 29.03 -5.13 -31.47
N SER A 2 28.95 -4.45 -32.61
CA SER A 2 27.71 -3.84 -33.11
C SER A 2 26.67 -4.93 -33.36
N GLU A 3 25.52 -4.86 -32.68
CA GLU A 3 24.39 -5.74 -32.97
C GLU A 3 23.93 -5.49 -34.41
N THR A 4 24.22 -6.43 -35.29
CA THR A 4 23.59 -6.52 -36.60
C THR A 4 22.09 -6.55 -36.39
N ALA A 5 21.39 -5.53 -36.90
CA ALA A 5 19.94 -5.50 -36.91
C ALA A 5 19.41 -6.82 -37.51
N ILE A 6 18.59 -7.52 -36.75
CA ILE A 6 17.98 -8.78 -37.18
C ILE A 6 17.12 -8.48 -38.40
N LYS A 7 17.27 -9.27 -39.47
CA LYS A 7 16.43 -9.10 -40.66
C LYS A 7 15.03 -9.60 -40.36
N GLU A 8 14.04 -8.97 -40.99
CA GLU A 8 12.66 -9.40 -40.82
C GLU A 8 12.50 -10.90 -41.15
N GLY A 9 11.73 -11.63 -40.34
CA GLY A 9 11.52 -13.08 -40.47
C GLY A 9 12.60 -13.97 -39.84
N GLU A 10 13.73 -13.42 -39.39
CA GLU A 10 14.79 -14.22 -38.72
C GLU A 10 14.55 -14.39 -37.21
N ALA A 11 13.68 -13.58 -36.61
CA ALA A 11 13.45 -13.55 -35.15
C ALA A 11 13.05 -14.93 -34.58
N ILE A 12 12.23 -15.69 -35.30
CA ILE A 12 11.79 -17.03 -34.90
C ILE A 12 12.95 -18.01 -34.78
N ASN A 13 13.97 -17.89 -35.63
CA ASN A 13 15.13 -18.78 -35.60
C ASN A 13 15.94 -18.59 -34.32
N TYR A 14 16.04 -17.35 -33.83
CA TYR A 14 16.67 -17.04 -32.54
C TYR A 14 15.85 -17.57 -31.36
N VAL A 15 14.51 -17.53 -31.42
CA VAL A 15 13.68 -18.13 -30.35
C VAL A 15 13.88 -19.65 -30.28
N LEU A 16 13.95 -20.32 -31.45
CA LEU A 16 14.11 -21.77 -31.57
C LEU A 16 15.57 -22.25 -31.40
N GLU A 17 16.52 -21.34 -31.22
CA GLU A 17 17.94 -21.68 -31.06
C GLU A 17 18.17 -22.60 -29.85
N GLY A 18 18.93 -23.69 -30.05
CA GLY A 18 19.23 -24.63 -28.97
C GLY A 18 18.06 -25.50 -28.50
N ILE A 19 16.91 -25.46 -29.18
CA ILE A 19 15.75 -26.32 -28.91
C ILE A 19 15.78 -27.59 -29.76
N ASP A 20 15.31 -28.71 -29.18
CA ASP A 20 15.20 -30.01 -29.84
C ASP A 20 14.34 -29.95 -31.11
N GLN A 21 14.74 -30.72 -32.13
CA GLN A 21 14.09 -30.70 -33.45
C GLN A 21 12.60 -31.06 -33.36
N THR A 22 12.22 -32.02 -32.51
CA THR A 22 10.81 -32.41 -32.33
C THR A 22 9.94 -31.26 -31.82
N VAL A 23 10.47 -30.39 -30.95
CA VAL A 23 9.74 -29.23 -30.44
C VAL A 23 9.64 -28.15 -31.52
N LYS A 24 10.73 -27.93 -32.27
CA LYS A 24 10.75 -27.01 -33.43
C LYS A 24 9.71 -27.39 -34.47
N ASP A 25 9.70 -28.66 -34.89
CA ASP A 25 8.77 -29.19 -35.87
C ASP A 25 7.32 -29.04 -35.39
N GLY A 26 7.07 -29.28 -34.10
CA GLY A 26 5.77 -29.09 -33.48
C GLY A 26 5.28 -27.63 -33.52
N VAL A 27 6.16 -26.67 -33.25
CA VAL A 27 5.85 -25.23 -33.34
C VAL A 27 5.57 -24.82 -34.78
N MET A 28 6.44 -25.21 -35.72
CA MET A 28 6.28 -24.88 -37.14
C MET A 28 4.99 -25.48 -37.72
N THR A 29 4.68 -26.74 -37.39
CA THR A 29 3.43 -27.40 -37.80
C THR A 29 2.20 -26.68 -37.23
N ALA A 30 2.28 -26.17 -36.00
CA ALA A 30 1.18 -25.45 -35.38
C ALA A 30 0.98 -24.06 -36.02
N LEU A 31 2.06 -23.36 -36.36
CA LEU A 31 2.03 -22.10 -37.09
C LEU A 31 1.47 -22.27 -38.49
N GLU A 32 1.91 -23.29 -39.23
CA GLU A 32 1.38 -23.62 -40.55
C GLU A 32 -0.13 -23.91 -40.48
N PHE A 33 -0.57 -24.69 -39.48
CA PHE A 33 -1.98 -24.98 -39.27
C PHE A 33 -2.80 -23.72 -38.92
N PHE A 34 -2.21 -22.79 -38.18
CA PHE A 34 -2.83 -21.51 -37.85
C PHE A 34 -2.96 -20.60 -39.09
N GLY A 35 -1.92 -20.56 -39.93
CA GLY A 35 -1.85 -19.74 -41.15
C GLY A 35 -2.72 -20.22 -42.32
N LYS A 36 -3.23 -21.46 -42.28
CA LYS A 36 -4.22 -21.94 -43.27
C LYS A 36 -5.46 -21.05 -43.24
N GLU A 37 -5.96 -20.65 -44.41
CA GLU A 37 -7.08 -19.72 -44.58
C GLU A 37 -8.29 -20.06 -43.67
N LYS A 38 -9.04 -19.02 -43.31
CA LYS A 38 -10.35 -19.20 -42.66
C LYS A 38 -11.22 -20.02 -43.61
N SER A 39 -11.89 -21.06 -43.11
CA SER A 39 -12.99 -21.62 -43.89
C SER A 39 -14.02 -20.51 -44.09
N ASP A 40 -14.56 -20.38 -45.30
CA ASP A 40 -15.56 -19.37 -45.68
C ASP A 40 -16.80 -19.34 -44.76
N ASN A 41 -16.96 -20.35 -43.90
CA ASN A 41 -18.09 -20.52 -42.99
C ASN A 41 -17.94 -19.84 -41.62
N GLY A 42 -16.85 -19.11 -41.33
CA GLY A 42 -16.74 -18.30 -40.10
C GLY A 42 -17.00 -19.08 -38.80
N ASN A 43 -16.66 -20.38 -38.79
CA ASN A 43 -17.10 -21.30 -37.75
C ASN A 43 -16.21 -21.13 -36.51
N LYS A 44 -16.74 -20.50 -35.45
CA LYS A 44 -16.01 -20.18 -34.20
C LYS A 44 -15.26 -21.38 -33.58
N ILE A 45 -15.69 -22.60 -33.87
CA ILE A 45 -15.08 -23.84 -33.37
C ILE A 45 -13.71 -24.12 -34.02
N GLU A 46 -13.56 -23.85 -35.32
CA GLU A 46 -12.27 -24.08 -36.01
C GLU A 46 -11.18 -23.13 -35.54
N ASP A 47 -11.53 -21.87 -35.28
CA ASP A 47 -10.62 -20.87 -34.70
C ASP A 47 -10.15 -21.29 -33.29
N VAL A 48 -11.04 -21.85 -32.47
CA VAL A 48 -10.69 -22.39 -31.14
C VAL A 48 -9.71 -23.56 -31.24
N ILE A 49 -9.90 -24.46 -32.21
CA ILE A 49 -9.00 -25.61 -32.43
C ILE A 49 -7.61 -25.13 -32.90
N LYS A 50 -7.55 -24.22 -33.89
CA LYS A 50 -6.29 -23.62 -34.39
C LYS A 50 -5.50 -22.99 -33.24
N VAL A 51 -6.17 -22.18 -32.45
CA VAL A 51 -5.61 -21.50 -31.28
C VAL A 51 -5.12 -22.48 -30.21
N ASN A 52 -5.90 -23.51 -29.88
CA ASN A 52 -5.52 -24.50 -28.87
C ASN A 52 -4.30 -25.31 -29.29
N LYS A 53 -4.19 -25.66 -30.58
CA LYS A 53 -3.02 -26.38 -31.11
C LYS A 53 -1.76 -25.52 -31.00
N LEU A 54 -1.85 -24.25 -31.38
CA LEU A 54 -0.75 -23.30 -31.26
C LEU A 54 -0.33 -23.09 -29.79
N ARG A 55 -1.31 -22.93 -28.89
CA ARG A 55 -1.08 -22.84 -27.44
C ARG A 55 -0.32 -24.04 -26.88
N THR A 56 -0.71 -25.25 -27.25
CA THR A 56 -0.04 -26.48 -26.80
C THR A 56 1.41 -26.51 -27.29
N ALA A 57 1.68 -26.18 -28.55
CA ALA A 57 3.04 -26.12 -29.08
C ALA A 57 3.90 -25.08 -28.34
N TYR A 58 3.33 -23.91 -28.03
CA TYR A 58 4.04 -22.85 -27.30
C TYR A 58 4.31 -23.25 -25.84
N ASN A 59 3.38 -23.94 -25.18
CA ASN A 59 3.63 -24.48 -23.84
C ASN A 59 4.77 -25.50 -23.82
N THR A 60 4.85 -26.35 -24.85
CA THR A 60 5.97 -27.27 -25.02
C THR A 60 7.28 -26.52 -25.21
N LEU A 61 7.28 -25.45 -26.02
CA LEU A 61 8.45 -24.58 -26.21
C LEU A 61 8.88 -23.88 -24.91
N ILE A 62 7.94 -23.30 -24.15
CA ILE A 62 8.21 -22.68 -22.84
C ILE A 62 8.83 -23.73 -21.90
N THR A 63 8.25 -24.93 -21.85
CA THR A 63 8.76 -26.02 -21.01
C THR A 63 10.17 -26.43 -21.42
N ALA A 64 10.44 -26.53 -22.73
CA ALA A 64 11.78 -26.81 -23.25
C ALA A 64 12.78 -25.71 -22.84
N LEU A 65 12.44 -24.44 -23.04
CA LEU A 65 13.27 -23.30 -22.65
C LEU A 65 13.61 -23.30 -21.15
N VAL A 66 12.62 -23.55 -20.30
CA VAL A 66 12.81 -23.63 -18.84
C VAL A 66 13.69 -24.82 -18.44
N ASN A 67 13.58 -25.94 -19.15
CA ASN A 67 14.34 -27.14 -18.84
C ASN A 67 15.80 -27.08 -19.30
N THR A 68 16.04 -26.54 -20.50
CA THR A 68 17.34 -26.70 -21.19
C THR A 68 18.07 -25.39 -21.42
N ARG A 69 17.40 -24.24 -21.35
CA ARG A 69 17.96 -22.94 -21.74
C ARG A 69 17.88 -21.87 -20.66
N LEU A 70 17.32 -22.15 -19.48
CA LEU A 70 16.99 -21.11 -18.49
C LEU A 70 18.19 -20.23 -18.05
N ASN A 71 19.40 -20.80 -17.99
CA ASN A 71 20.63 -20.06 -17.71
C ASN A 71 21.20 -19.31 -18.94
N ASP A 72 20.84 -19.74 -20.14
CA ASP A 72 21.42 -19.31 -21.42
C ASP A 72 20.36 -18.71 -22.37
N LEU A 73 19.33 -18.08 -21.80
CA LEU A 73 18.25 -17.46 -22.57
C LEU A 73 18.78 -16.24 -23.34
N ASN A 74 18.66 -16.29 -24.66
CA ASN A 74 18.93 -15.14 -25.52
C ASN A 74 17.79 -14.10 -25.44
N LYS A 75 17.99 -12.94 -26.08
CA LYS A 75 17.07 -11.79 -26.01
C LYS A 75 15.66 -12.13 -26.51
N GLN A 76 15.57 -12.87 -27.61
CA GLN A 76 14.32 -13.26 -28.25
C GLN A 76 13.58 -14.33 -27.44
N GLN A 77 14.31 -15.27 -26.82
CA GLN A 77 13.76 -16.24 -25.89
C GLN A 77 13.19 -15.57 -24.64
N ARG A 78 13.87 -14.55 -24.09
CA ARG A 78 13.33 -13.75 -22.96
C ARG A 78 12.08 -12.98 -23.36
N LEU A 79 12.09 -12.33 -24.53
CA LEU A 79 10.92 -11.63 -25.06
C LEU A 79 9.74 -12.59 -25.25
N PHE A 80 9.99 -13.76 -25.84
CA PHE A 80 9.00 -14.82 -26.02
C PHE A 80 8.40 -15.27 -24.69
N LEU A 81 9.23 -15.52 -23.67
CA LEU A 81 8.76 -15.88 -22.33
C LEU A 81 7.96 -14.76 -21.65
N ALA A 82 8.27 -13.50 -21.94
CA ALA A 82 7.60 -12.34 -21.32
C ALA A 82 6.32 -11.92 -22.04
N THR A 83 6.19 -12.17 -23.34
CA THR A 83 5.09 -11.63 -24.17
C THR A 83 4.32 -12.68 -24.98
N GLY A 84 4.91 -13.84 -25.22
CA GLY A 84 4.40 -14.83 -26.17
C GLY A 84 4.68 -14.51 -27.65
N ALA A 85 5.39 -13.41 -27.95
CA ALA A 85 5.78 -13.04 -29.31
C ALA A 85 6.96 -13.91 -29.77
N ILE A 86 6.75 -14.74 -30.80
CA ILE A 86 7.79 -15.64 -31.33
C ILE A 86 8.59 -15.00 -32.47
N GLY A 87 8.04 -13.98 -33.13
CA GLY A 87 8.65 -13.31 -34.26
C GLY A 87 7.68 -12.35 -34.94
N ASP A 88 8.15 -11.72 -36.00
CA ASP A 88 7.42 -10.78 -36.85
C ASP A 88 6.66 -11.52 -37.96
N PHE A 89 7.33 -12.28 -38.82
CA PHE A 89 6.68 -13.21 -39.75
C PHE A 89 7.45 -14.51 -39.88
N VAL A 90 6.81 -15.51 -40.49
CA VAL A 90 7.46 -16.78 -40.82
C VAL A 90 7.06 -17.22 -42.22
N GLU A 91 8.03 -17.75 -42.96
CA GLU A 91 7.81 -18.40 -44.25
C GLU A 91 7.81 -19.92 -44.06
N ILE A 92 6.71 -20.57 -44.44
CA ILE A 92 6.56 -22.03 -44.37
C ILE A 92 6.10 -22.51 -45.75
N GLY A 93 7.02 -23.12 -46.50
CA GLY A 93 6.78 -23.45 -47.91
C GLY A 93 6.56 -22.18 -48.73
N GLU A 94 5.42 -22.08 -49.42
CA GLU A 94 5.04 -20.90 -50.20
C GLU A 94 4.20 -19.88 -49.40
N ASN A 95 3.86 -20.20 -48.14
CA ASN A 95 2.99 -19.37 -47.32
C ASN A 95 3.79 -18.42 -46.41
N ARG A 96 3.50 -17.12 -46.51
CA ARG A 96 3.97 -16.11 -45.56
C ARG A 96 2.92 -15.86 -44.49
N ILE A 97 3.27 -16.13 -43.24
CA ILE A 97 2.38 -15.97 -42.09
C ILE A 97 2.89 -14.77 -41.28
N ASN A 98 2.12 -13.67 -41.30
CA ASN A 98 2.42 -12.50 -40.48
C ASN A 98 2.01 -12.78 -39.02
N LEU A 99 2.99 -12.80 -38.12
CA LEU A 99 2.81 -13.08 -36.71
C LEU A 99 2.60 -11.78 -35.94
N LEU A 100 3.62 -10.90 -35.92
CA LEU A 100 3.56 -9.58 -35.33
C LEU A 100 4.07 -8.54 -36.32
N ASP A 101 3.57 -7.31 -36.26
CA ASP A 101 4.18 -6.22 -37.02
C ASP A 101 5.67 -6.05 -36.62
N PRO A 102 6.59 -5.96 -37.59
CA PRO A 102 8.03 -5.91 -37.30
C PRO A 102 8.43 -4.75 -36.38
N GLU A 103 7.77 -3.60 -36.53
CA GLU A 103 8.06 -2.41 -35.71
C GLU A 103 7.58 -2.61 -34.27
N ILE A 104 6.40 -3.23 -34.08
CA ILE A 104 5.92 -3.61 -32.73
C ILE A 104 6.83 -4.66 -32.09
N TYR A 105 7.28 -5.66 -32.84
CA TYR A 105 8.20 -6.68 -32.32
C TYR A 105 9.52 -6.04 -31.84
N LYS A 106 10.07 -5.11 -32.64
CA LYS A 106 11.28 -4.37 -32.28
C LYS A 106 11.10 -3.52 -31.03
N GLN A 107 10.01 -2.75 -30.93
CA GLN A 107 9.71 -1.93 -29.75
C GLN A 107 9.56 -2.78 -28.48
N LEU A 108 8.98 -3.96 -28.59
CA LEU A 108 8.90 -4.91 -27.47
C LEU A 108 10.29 -5.40 -27.05
N LEU A 109 11.16 -5.75 -28.00
CA LEU A 109 12.53 -6.18 -27.69
C LEU A 109 13.29 -5.09 -26.91
N GLU A 110 13.21 -3.84 -27.37
CA GLU A 110 13.84 -2.68 -26.71
C GLU A 110 13.28 -2.42 -25.30
N ALA A 111 11.96 -2.56 -25.11
CA ALA A 111 11.28 -2.30 -23.85
C ALA A 111 11.65 -3.30 -22.74
N PHE A 112 11.95 -4.55 -23.09
CA PHE A 112 12.37 -5.58 -22.13
C PHE A 112 13.89 -5.60 -21.90
N GLU A 113 14.69 -4.98 -22.76
CA GLU A 113 16.13 -4.81 -22.55
C GLU A 113 16.50 -3.66 -21.60
N THR A 114 15.73 -2.57 -21.62
CA THR A 114 16.10 -1.31 -20.95
C THR A 114 15.50 -1.14 -19.54
N LYS A 115 14.85 -2.18 -19.02
CA LYS A 115 14.08 -2.14 -17.77
C LYS A 115 14.87 -1.62 -16.55
N ASP A 116 16.15 -1.99 -16.43
CA ASP A 116 16.97 -1.76 -15.23
C ASP A 116 17.52 -0.33 -15.07
N SER A 117 17.09 0.63 -15.89
CA SER A 117 17.65 1.99 -15.91
C SER A 117 16.70 3.11 -15.43
N LEU A 118 15.48 2.80 -14.97
CA LEU A 118 14.38 3.79 -15.04
C LEU A 118 13.79 4.35 -13.72
N SER A 119 13.82 3.64 -12.56
CA SER A 119 13.45 4.19 -11.22
C SER A 119 13.48 3.14 -10.09
N ALA A 120 13.27 3.55 -8.83
CA ALA A 120 13.01 2.66 -7.70
C ALA A 120 11.81 1.70 -7.91
N LEU A 121 10.83 2.08 -8.75
CA LEU A 121 9.67 1.24 -9.09
C LEU A 121 10.04 0.04 -9.99
N SER A 122 11.24 0.03 -10.59
CA SER A 122 11.72 -1.13 -11.36
C SER A 122 11.84 -2.40 -10.52
N GLN A 123 12.01 -2.25 -9.20
CA GLN A 123 12.13 -3.37 -8.25
C GLN A 123 10.79 -4.03 -7.93
N VAL A 124 9.65 -3.37 -8.22
CA VAL A 124 8.32 -3.91 -7.91
C VAL A 124 7.60 -4.43 -9.15
N VAL A 125 7.99 -4.03 -10.35
CA VAL A 125 7.41 -4.53 -11.60
C VAL A 125 8.33 -5.62 -12.14
N PHE A 126 7.85 -6.85 -12.32
CA PHE A 126 8.65 -8.02 -12.74
C PHE A 126 8.24 -8.48 -14.13
N SER A 127 9.20 -8.67 -15.05
CA SER A 127 8.95 -9.50 -16.24
C SER A 127 8.99 -10.98 -15.84
N VAL A 128 8.59 -11.88 -16.74
CA VAL A 128 8.64 -13.33 -16.47
C VAL A 128 10.05 -13.80 -16.05
N PRO A 129 11.14 -13.43 -16.74
CA PRO A 129 12.50 -13.73 -16.27
C PRO A 129 12.83 -13.18 -14.88
N ASP A 130 12.42 -11.94 -14.58
CA ASP A 130 12.71 -11.35 -13.26
C ASP A 130 11.96 -12.05 -12.14
N LYS A 131 10.72 -12.46 -12.42
CA LYS A 131 9.92 -13.25 -11.51
C LYS A 131 10.53 -14.63 -11.27
N MET A 132 11.03 -15.29 -12.32
CA MET A 132 11.76 -16.57 -12.18
C MET A 132 12.97 -16.41 -11.26
N ARG A 133 13.73 -15.33 -11.43
CA ARG A 133 14.86 -14.98 -10.55
C ARG A 133 14.39 -14.72 -9.11
N ALA A 134 13.36 -13.91 -8.93
CA ALA A 134 12.81 -13.58 -7.61
C ALA A 134 12.25 -14.80 -6.86
N LEU A 135 11.65 -15.75 -7.59
CA LEU A 135 11.23 -17.06 -7.03
C LEU A 135 12.44 -17.89 -6.59
N ALA A 136 13.50 -17.94 -7.41
CA ALA A 136 14.71 -18.67 -7.08
C ALA A 136 15.47 -18.08 -5.88
N GLU A 137 15.42 -16.76 -5.72
CA GLU A 137 15.99 -16.03 -4.58
C GLU A 137 15.12 -16.13 -3.31
N GLY A 138 13.88 -16.61 -3.42
CA GLY A 138 12.92 -16.62 -2.30
C GLY A 138 12.34 -15.25 -1.97
N ASN A 139 12.51 -14.25 -2.85
CA ASN A 139 11.94 -12.91 -2.71
C ASN A 139 10.42 -12.91 -2.95
N ILE A 140 9.91 -13.90 -3.69
CA ILE A 140 8.49 -14.12 -3.96
C ILE A 140 8.15 -15.59 -3.64
N GLU A 141 7.03 -15.86 -2.98
CA GLU A 141 6.55 -17.23 -2.73
C GLU A 141 5.73 -17.78 -3.90
N LEU A 142 5.46 -19.09 -3.96
CA LEU A 142 4.47 -19.64 -4.90
C LEU A 142 3.05 -19.12 -4.57
N ILE A 143 2.24 -18.89 -5.60
CA ILE A 143 0.83 -18.50 -5.44
C ILE A 143 0.06 -19.65 -4.78
N ASP A 144 -0.64 -19.35 -3.69
CA ASP A 144 -1.50 -20.29 -3.00
C ASP A 144 -2.90 -20.32 -3.65
N THR A 145 -3.22 -21.42 -4.32
CA THR A 145 -4.54 -21.62 -4.96
C THR A 145 -5.55 -22.36 -4.07
N SER A 146 -5.19 -22.68 -2.83
CA SER A 146 -6.03 -23.48 -1.94
C SER A 146 -7.22 -22.71 -1.34
N GLY A 147 -7.28 -21.38 -1.52
CA GLY A 147 -8.35 -20.51 -1.02
C GLY A 147 -8.43 -20.43 0.51
N LYS A 148 -7.52 -21.07 1.22
CA LYS A 148 -7.37 -20.96 2.66
C LYS A 148 -6.32 -19.89 2.89
N LYS A 149 -6.74 -18.71 3.39
CA LYS A 149 -5.80 -17.76 4.02
C LYS A 149 -4.85 -18.58 4.87
N LYS A 150 -3.56 -18.62 4.54
CA LYS A 150 -2.57 -19.25 5.41
C LYS A 150 -2.78 -18.62 6.78
N ARG A 151 -3.19 -19.42 7.77
CA ARG A 151 -2.79 -19.11 9.15
C ARG A 151 -1.28 -18.99 9.05
N LYS A 152 -0.73 -17.79 9.25
CA LYS A 152 0.72 -17.55 9.33
C LYS A 152 1.27 -18.67 10.20
N LYS A 153 1.91 -19.64 9.55
CA LYS A 153 2.29 -20.90 10.17
C LYS A 153 3.67 -20.62 10.73
N ASP A 154 3.67 -20.04 11.92
CA ASP A 154 4.79 -19.39 12.58
C ASP A 154 5.43 -18.30 11.70
N ASP A 155 5.34 -17.07 12.20
CA ASP A 155 5.95 -15.88 11.64
C ASP A 155 7.49 -16.13 11.65
N ILE A 156 8.04 -16.79 10.63
CA ILE A 156 9.43 -16.57 10.25
C ILE A 156 9.44 -15.14 9.74
N ARG A 157 9.48 -14.20 10.69
CA ARG A 157 9.44 -12.77 10.43
C ARG A 157 10.62 -12.48 9.51
N ASP A 158 10.30 -11.91 8.35
CA ASP A 158 11.27 -11.39 7.38
C ASP A 158 12.42 -10.69 8.13
N PRO A 159 13.67 -11.18 8.03
CA PRO A 159 14.82 -10.63 8.75
C PRO A 159 14.99 -9.12 8.55
N LYS A 160 14.61 -8.57 7.39
CA LYS A 160 14.65 -7.12 7.14
C LYS A 160 13.60 -6.37 7.96
N LYS A 161 12.39 -6.93 8.07
CA LYS A 161 11.32 -6.36 8.93
C LYS A 161 11.64 -6.51 10.41
N VAL A 162 12.25 -7.62 10.81
CA VAL A 162 12.73 -7.82 12.19
C VAL A 162 13.81 -6.78 12.51
N LYS A 163 14.77 -6.58 11.59
CA LYS A 163 15.81 -5.56 11.75
C LYS A 163 15.21 -4.17 11.92
N ALA A 164 14.31 -3.75 11.02
CA ALA A 164 13.66 -2.44 11.10
C ALA A 164 12.84 -2.27 12.39
N GLU A 165 12.12 -3.31 12.82
CA GLU A 165 11.38 -3.27 14.10
C GLU A 165 12.31 -3.13 15.30
N LEU A 166 13.43 -3.84 15.32
CA LEU A 166 14.43 -3.74 16.39
C LEU A 166 15.16 -2.39 16.38
N GLU A 167 15.48 -1.84 15.20
CA GLU A 167 16.04 -0.49 15.04
C GLU A 167 15.06 0.58 15.55
N TRP A 168 13.78 0.44 15.22
CA TRP A 168 12.73 1.33 15.73
C TRP A 168 12.62 1.25 17.25
N LYS A 169 12.55 0.05 17.83
CA LYS A 169 12.50 -0.13 19.31
C LYS A 169 13.74 0.45 19.98
N LYS A 170 14.92 0.28 19.39
CA LYS A 170 16.18 0.85 19.90
C LYS A 170 16.12 2.38 19.86
N ASN A 171 15.67 2.96 18.74
CA ASN A 171 15.54 4.41 18.58
C ASN A 171 14.51 5.01 19.53
N ASP A 172 13.41 4.31 19.80
CA ASP A 172 12.40 4.74 20.77
C ASP A 172 12.95 4.69 22.20
N ALA A 173 13.66 3.61 22.57
CA ALA A 173 14.35 3.49 23.85
C ALA A 173 15.42 4.58 24.05
N LEU A 174 16.18 4.92 22.99
CA LEU A 174 17.14 6.03 23.00
C LEU A 174 16.46 7.39 23.22
N LYS A 175 15.34 7.65 22.54
CA LYS A 175 14.56 8.89 22.75
C LYS A 175 13.99 8.98 24.16
N ALA A 176 13.46 7.88 24.69
CA ALA A 176 12.97 7.80 26.06
C ALA A 176 14.12 8.06 27.06
N GLY A 177 15.28 7.42 26.87
CA GLY A 177 16.49 7.63 27.66
C GLY A 177 16.98 9.08 27.63
N ALA A 178 17.05 9.70 26.44
CA ALA A 178 17.45 11.09 26.28
C ALA A 178 16.51 12.07 27.02
N ASN A 179 15.20 11.80 27.00
CA ASN A 179 14.23 12.58 27.77
C ASN A 179 14.43 12.43 29.28
N LEU A 180 14.73 11.23 29.78
CA LEU A 180 15.05 11.00 31.19
C LEU A 180 16.34 11.72 31.60
N VAL A 181 17.39 11.69 30.77
CA VAL A 181 18.64 12.42 31.01
C VAL A 181 18.39 13.93 31.07
N ARG A 182 17.54 14.48 30.20
CA ARG A 182 17.18 15.91 30.22
C ARG A 182 16.42 16.29 31.50
N THR A 183 15.48 15.46 31.93
CA THR A 183 14.76 15.63 33.20
C THR A 183 15.71 15.57 34.39
N LEU A 184 16.62 14.59 34.40
CA LEU A 184 17.65 14.46 35.42
C LEU A 184 18.56 15.70 35.45
N GLY A 185 19.03 16.19 34.30
CA GLY A 185 19.82 17.41 34.20
C GLY A 185 19.13 18.61 34.84
N THR A 186 17.83 18.78 34.58
CA THR A 186 17.02 19.85 35.21
C THR A 186 16.96 19.72 36.74
N ASN A 187 16.88 18.49 37.27
CA ASN A 187 16.88 18.26 38.71
C ASN A 187 18.28 18.44 39.32
N ILE A 188 19.34 18.04 38.62
CA ILE A 188 20.73 18.28 39.02
C ILE A 188 21.02 19.78 39.06
N ASP A 189 20.55 20.56 38.09
CA ASP A 189 20.70 22.02 38.10
C ASP A 189 20.03 22.65 39.33
N LYS A 190 18.85 22.16 39.74
CA LYS A 190 18.20 22.59 40.99
C LYS A 190 19.02 22.20 42.23
N MET A 191 19.64 21.03 42.23
CA MET A 191 20.54 20.64 43.31
C MET A 191 21.80 21.50 43.35
N LEU A 192 22.36 21.88 42.20
CA LEU A 192 23.53 22.76 42.11
C LEU A 192 23.23 24.19 42.59
N GLN A 193 21.96 24.60 42.59
CA GLN A 193 21.51 25.87 43.19
C GLN A 193 21.47 25.83 44.73
N LEU A 194 21.77 24.70 45.38
CA LEU A 194 22.15 24.68 46.80
C LEU A 194 23.51 25.35 46.96
N ASP A 195 23.49 26.64 47.31
CA ASP A 195 24.69 27.34 47.74
C ASP A 195 24.85 27.29 49.28
N ALA A 196 26.07 27.62 49.72
CA ALA A 196 26.41 27.68 51.14
C ALA A 196 25.55 28.73 51.90
N THR A 197 25.03 29.75 51.21
CA THR A 197 24.23 30.83 51.80
C THR A 197 22.83 30.36 52.17
N LYS A 198 22.18 29.58 51.30
CA LYS A 198 20.87 28.94 51.55
C LYS A 198 20.96 27.93 52.70
N LEU A 199 21.99 27.08 52.69
CA LEU A 199 22.27 26.13 53.78
C LEU A 199 22.51 26.84 55.11
N LYS A 200 23.29 27.93 55.09
CA LYS A 200 23.54 28.76 56.29
C LYS A 200 22.25 29.41 56.80
N THR A 201 21.38 29.89 55.91
CA THR A 201 20.10 30.50 56.29
C THR A 201 19.16 29.48 56.95
N LEU A 202 19.12 28.24 56.45
CA LEU A 202 18.37 27.16 57.09
C LEU A 202 18.91 26.82 58.47
N LYS A 203 20.23 26.70 58.60
CA LYS A 203 20.85 26.43 59.89
C LYS A 203 20.55 27.54 60.91
N LEU A 204 20.62 28.80 60.48
CA LEU A 204 20.26 29.95 61.33
C LEU A 204 18.78 29.92 61.76
N ASN A 205 17.86 29.59 60.85
CA ASN A 205 16.44 29.45 61.18
C ASN A 205 16.20 28.28 62.14
N PHE A 206 16.88 27.15 61.94
CA PHE A 206 16.82 26.00 62.83
C PHE A 206 17.36 26.35 64.22
N ASP A 207 18.53 26.97 64.31
CA ASP A 207 19.15 27.38 65.58
C ASP A 207 18.30 28.42 66.31
N ALA A 208 17.63 29.32 65.58
CA ALA A 208 16.71 30.28 66.15
C ALA A 208 15.46 29.59 66.74
N LEU A 209 14.90 28.60 66.06
CA LEU A 209 13.78 27.79 66.56
C LEU A 209 14.18 26.91 67.74
N ASP A 210 15.35 26.27 67.68
CA ASP A 210 15.90 25.47 68.78
C ASP A 210 16.10 26.32 70.04
N LYS A 211 16.68 27.52 69.87
CA LYS A 211 16.84 28.49 70.95
C LYS A 211 15.48 28.98 71.49
N TYR A 212 14.50 29.21 70.62
CA TYR A 212 13.15 29.59 71.02
C TYR A 212 12.47 28.47 71.84
N MET A 213 12.57 27.22 71.39
CA MET A 213 12.05 26.05 72.11
C MET A 213 12.79 25.82 73.44
N GLY A 214 14.11 26.03 73.46
CA GLY A 214 14.91 25.97 74.69
C GLY A 214 14.51 27.02 75.73
N ILE A 215 14.14 28.24 75.30
CA ILE A 215 13.60 29.27 76.21
C ILE A 215 12.19 28.89 76.69
N LEU A 216 11.35 28.32 75.82
CA LEU A 216 10.02 27.83 76.22
C LEU A 216 10.12 26.71 77.28
N ALA A 217 11.06 25.78 77.12
CA ALA A 217 11.28 24.67 78.04
C ALA A 217 11.71 25.10 79.45
N LYS A 218 12.33 26.29 79.60
CA LYS A 218 12.75 26.84 80.91
C LYS A 218 11.58 27.39 81.76
N GLY A 219 10.38 27.54 81.20
CA GLY A 219 9.18 27.97 81.93
C GLY A 219 9.32 29.34 82.60
N GLU A 220 9.20 29.39 83.93
CA GLU A 220 9.29 30.64 84.71
C GLU A 220 10.73 31.08 85.04
N ARG A 221 11.72 30.20 84.84
CA ARG A 221 13.15 30.44 85.17
C ARG A 221 13.90 31.20 84.06
N VAL A 222 13.24 32.16 83.42
CA VAL A 222 13.72 32.85 82.21
C VAL A 222 14.13 34.27 82.55
N THR A 223 15.34 34.66 82.14
CA THR A 223 15.88 36.00 82.40
C THR A 223 15.09 37.09 81.64
N PRO A 224 15.14 38.37 82.08
CA PRO A 224 14.47 39.47 81.37
C PRO A 224 14.90 39.63 79.90
N GLU A 225 16.17 39.31 79.59
CA GLU A 225 16.71 39.34 78.23
C GLU A 225 16.17 38.18 77.38
N GLU A 226 16.09 36.97 77.93
CA GLU A 226 15.48 35.82 77.25
C GLU A 226 13.97 36.01 77.04
N LYS A 227 13.26 36.74 77.92
CA LYS A 227 11.85 37.11 77.70
C LYS A 227 11.67 38.05 76.50
N LYS A 228 12.55 39.05 76.35
CA LYS A 228 12.53 39.94 75.17
C LYS A 228 12.85 39.17 73.88
N LEU A 229 13.85 38.28 73.94
CA LEU A 229 14.23 37.44 72.81
C LEU A 229 13.12 36.44 72.42
N LYS A 230 12.42 35.86 73.40
CA LYS A 230 11.25 34.99 73.18
C LYS A 230 10.16 35.72 72.40
N SER A 231 9.79 36.95 72.79
CA SER A 231 8.76 37.73 72.08
C SER A 231 9.19 38.08 70.65
N ALA A 232 10.47 38.41 70.42
CA ALA A 232 10.99 38.71 69.10
C ALA A 232 11.02 37.48 68.17
N LEU A 233 11.37 36.30 68.70
CA LEU A 233 11.38 35.04 67.96
C LEU A 233 9.97 34.50 67.71
N ALA A 234 9.04 34.66 68.66
CA ALA A 234 7.64 34.24 68.51
C ALA A 234 6.94 34.92 67.33
N MET A 235 7.25 36.19 67.03
CA MET A 235 6.68 36.89 65.87
C MET A 235 7.20 36.36 64.52
N ARG A 236 8.31 35.61 64.52
CA ARG A 236 8.99 35.13 63.30
C ARG A 236 9.03 33.61 63.17
N SER A 237 8.64 32.87 64.22
CA SER A 237 8.76 31.41 64.29
C SER A 237 8.00 30.70 63.18
N ASP A 238 6.80 31.17 62.85
CA ASP A 238 5.96 30.55 61.83
C ASP A 238 6.59 30.70 60.44
N GLY A 239 7.15 31.87 60.15
CA GLY A 239 7.88 32.12 58.90
C GLY A 239 9.15 31.27 58.80
N MET A 240 9.91 31.15 59.90
CA MET A 240 11.11 30.31 59.96
C MET A 240 10.79 28.82 59.76
N ALA A 241 9.76 28.32 60.43
CA ALA A 241 9.31 26.93 60.32
C ALA A 241 8.79 26.61 58.91
N LYS A 242 8.02 27.53 58.32
CA LYS A 242 7.55 27.40 56.94
C LYS A 242 8.70 27.33 55.93
N VAL A 243 9.69 28.22 56.05
CA VAL A 243 10.88 28.20 55.17
C VAL A 243 11.66 26.89 55.29
N LEU A 244 11.83 26.36 56.50
CA LEU A 244 12.49 25.06 56.72
C LEU A 244 11.69 23.90 56.10
N ALA A 245 10.37 23.90 56.28
CA ALA A 245 9.49 22.86 55.75
C ALA A 245 9.46 22.88 54.21
N ASP A 246 9.24 24.05 53.60
CA ASP A 246 9.18 24.22 52.15
C ASP A 246 10.51 23.83 51.49
N PHE A 247 11.65 24.24 52.08
CA PHE A 247 12.96 23.86 51.59
C PHE A 247 13.20 22.35 51.65
N THR A 248 12.91 21.73 52.80
CA THR A 248 13.13 20.29 53.00
C THR A 248 12.27 19.47 52.04
N LYS A 249 11.00 19.86 51.86
CA LYS A 249 10.07 19.20 50.94
C LYS A 249 10.54 19.30 49.49
N MET A 250 10.91 20.50 49.03
CA MET A 250 11.34 20.73 47.65
C MET A 250 12.58 19.90 47.28
N TYR A 251 13.59 19.87 48.14
CA TYR A 251 14.80 19.09 47.85
C TYR A 251 14.60 17.60 48.03
N ALA A 252 13.83 17.15 49.02
CA ALA A 252 13.47 15.74 49.15
C ALA A 252 12.77 15.23 47.87
N GLU A 253 11.78 15.96 47.36
CA GLU A 253 11.13 15.62 46.09
C GLU A 253 12.10 15.63 44.90
N THR A 254 13.05 16.58 44.87
CA THR A 254 14.05 16.69 43.80
C THR A 254 15.06 15.52 43.82
N PHE A 255 15.51 15.09 45.01
CA PHE A 255 16.40 13.94 45.18
C PHE A 255 15.69 12.63 44.84
N THR A 256 14.46 12.42 45.30
CA THR A 256 13.67 11.22 44.97
C THR A 256 13.44 11.09 43.47
N ARG A 257 12.99 12.16 42.79
CA ARG A 257 12.79 12.15 41.33
C ARG A 257 14.07 11.91 40.55
N SER A 258 15.22 12.36 41.08
CA SER A 258 16.52 12.13 40.45
C SER A 258 16.95 10.67 40.57
N ALA A 259 16.74 10.04 41.73
CA ALA A 259 16.99 8.61 41.91
C ALA A 259 16.13 7.77 40.97
N GLU A 260 14.82 8.05 40.90
CA GLU A 260 13.90 7.39 39.97
C GLU A 260 14.33 7.56 38.50
N SER A 261 14.80 8.76 38.12
CA SER A 261 15.29 9.02 36.77
C SER A 261 16.56 8.23 36.46
N VAL A 262 17.47 8.06 37.43
CA VAL A 262 18.69 7.26 37.28
C VAL A 262 18.35 5.78 37.09
N ASP A 263 17.43 5.25 37.89
CA ASP A 263 16.99 3.85 37.77
C ASP A 263 16.30 3.60 36.42
N ALA A 264 15.45 4.52 35.98
CA ALA A 264 14.80 4.44 34.68
C ALA A 264 15.81 4.57 33.51
N ILE A 265 16.85 5.40 33.63
CA ILE A 265 17.92 5.47 32.63
C ILE A 265 18.65 4.13 32.54
N LYS A 266 18.97 3.51 33.67
CA LYS A 266 19.61 2.19 33.70
C LYS A 266 18.77 1.13 33.00
N GLU A 267 17.47 1.08 33.28
CA GLU A 267 16.54 0.17 32.60
C GLU A 267 16.56 0.37 31.07
N LYS A 268 16.55 1.62 30.59
CA LYS A 268 16.65 1.89 29.14
C LYS A 268 18.00 1.50 28.55
N VAL A 269 19.10 1.71 29.27
CA VAL A 269 20.43 1.27 28.83
C VAL A 269 20.50 -0.25 28.68
N ASP A 270 19.91 -1.01 29.61
CA ASP A 270 19.90 -2.47 29.55
C ASP A 270 19.03 -2.97 28.39
N VAL A 271 17.86 -2.36 28.15
CA VAL A 271 17.03 -2.64 26.96
C VAL A 271 17.77 -2.33 25.66
N ILE A 272 18.52 -1.23 25.58
CA ILE A 272 19.30 -0.88 24.38
C ILE A 272 20.37 -1.94 24.12
N LYS A 273 21.07 -2.43 25.15
CA LYS A 273 22.09 -3.49 25.00
C LYS A 273 21.49 -4.81 24.49
N GLU A 274 20.33 -5.19 24.99
CA GLU A 274 19.61 -6.38 24.50
C GLU A 274 19.23 -6.23 23.02
N LEU A 275 18.66 -5.07 22.65
CA LEU A 275 18.30 -4.77 21.26
C LEU A 275 19.51 -4.70 20.32
N GLU A 276 20.66 -4.20 20.79
CA GLU A 276 21.91 -4.20 20.02
C GLU A 276 22.44 -5.61 19.75
N ASN A 277 22.38 -6.50 20.74
CA ASN A 277 22.77 -7.90 20.59
C ASN A 277 21.85 -8.68 19.65
N ASP A 278 20.56 -8.35 19.60
CA ASP A 278 19.63 -8.98 18.67
C ASP A 278 19.74 -8.39 17.26
N LEU A 279 20.02 -7.09 17.15
CA LEU A 279 20.30 -6.43 15.87
C LEU A 279 21.54 -7.00 15.18
N SER A 280 22.60 -7.33 15.93
CA SER A 280 23.81 -7.92 15.34
C SER A 280 23.51 -9.27 14.70
N LYS A 281 22.79 -10.16 15.40
CA LYS A 281 22.40 -11.49 14.91
C LYS A 281 21.55 -11.42 13.64
N VAL A 282 20.60 -10.48 13.58
CA VAL A 282 19.71 -10.31 12.42
C VAL A 282 20.43 -9.64 11.26
N SER A 283 21.36 -8.71 11.54
CA SER A 283 22.14 -8.02 10.50
C SER A 283 23.04 -8.98 9.73
N ASP A 284 23.63 -9.98 10.40
CA ASP A 284 24.44 -11.01 9.75
C ASP A 284 23.60 -11.87 8.77
N VAL A 285 22.36 -12.19 9.14
CA VAL A 285 21.42 -12.94 8.28
C VAL A 285 20.96 -12.10 7.07
N VAL A 286 20.69 -10.81 7.28
CA VAL A 286 20.32 -9.89 6.18
C VAL A 286 21.51 -9.69 5.23
N ALA A 287 22.74 -9.59 5.75
CA ALA A 287 23.95 -9.51 4.95
C ALA A 287 24.17 -10.77 4.12
N ASP A 288 23.99 -11.97 4.70
CA ASP A 288 24.10 -13.24 3.97
C ASP A 288 23.03 -13.35 2.87
N GLN A 289 21.78 -12.97 3.14
CA GLN A 289 20.69 -12.94 2.14
C GLN A 289 20.90 -11.92 1.02
N SER A 290 21.50 -10.76 1.32
CA SER A 290 21.78 -9.72 0.32
C SER A 290 23.08 -9.96 -0.46
N SER A 291 23.97 -10.83 0.04
CA SER A 291 25.23 -11.20 -0.61
C SER A 291 25.14 -12.34 -1.62
N ARG A 292 23.99 -13.04 -1.69
CA ARG A 292 23.75 -14.05 -2.73
C ARG A 292 23.47 -13.36 -4.06
N VAL A 293 24.54 -13.03 -4.78
CA VAL A 293 24.44 -12.73 -6.21
C VAL A 293 23.90 -13.99 -6.88
N PHE A 294 22.71 -13.87 -7.49
CA PHE A 294 22.13 -14.95 -8.26
C PHE A 294 22.98 -15.18 -9.52
N ASP A 295 23.89 -16.16 -9.45
CA ASP A 295 24.76 -16.49 -10.59
C ASP A 295 24.08 -17.42 -11.61
N SER A 296 23.24 -18.36 -11.16
CA SER A 296 22.55 -19.32 -12.06
C SER A 296 21.39 -20.08 -11.39
N PHE A 297 20.47 -20.59 -12.21
CA PHE A 297 19.39 -21.50 -11.81
C PHE A 297 19.93 -22.91 -11.55
N ARG A 298 19.66 -23.42 -10.35
CA ARG A 298 19.91 -24.80 -9.92
C ARG A 298 18.71 -25.70 -10.19
N PRO A 299 18.86 -27.03 -10.18
CA PRO A 299 17.73 -27.96 -10.38
C PRO A 299 16.55 -27.70 -9.43
N GLU A 300 16.78 -27.37 -8.16
CA GLU A 300 15.71 -27.00 -7.24
C GLU A 300 14.94 -25.74 -7.66
N HIS A 301 15.62 -24.74 -8.23
CA HIS A 301 15.00 -23.51 -8.72
C HIS A 301 14.11 -23.82 -9.94
N VAL A 302 14.60 -24.65 -10.85
CA VAL A 302 13.85 -25.08 -12.06
C VAL A 302 12.55 -25.78 -11.65
N GLU A 303 12.58 -26.65 -10.64
CA GLU A 303 11.38 -27.33 -10.14
C GLU A 303 10.36 -26.37 -9.51
N ILE A 304 10.81 -25.35 -8.77
CA ILE A 304 9.92 -24.31 -8.22
C ILE A 304 9.28 -23.49 -9.36
N ILE A 305 10.09 -23.09 -10.35
CA ILE A 305 9.62 -22.31 -11.50
C ILE A 305 8.60 -23.10 -12.33
N LYS A 306 8.82 -24.40 -12.56
CA LYS A 306 7.84 -25.29 -13.22
C LYS A 306 6.51 -25.32 -12.48
N LYS A 307 6.55 -25.47 -11.16
CA LYS A 307 5.33 -25.49 -10.33
C LYS A 307 4.58 -24.16 -10.44
N ASP A 308 5.29 -23.04 -10.36
CA ASP A 308 4.70 -21.71 -10.53
C ASP A 308 4.01 -21.56 -11.90
N ILE A 309 4.70 -21.89 -13.00
CA ILE A 309 4.16 -21.87 -14.36
C ILE A 309 2.90 -22.73 -14.45
N SER A 310 2.91 -23.93 -13.87
CA SER A 310 1.76 -24.83 -13.87
C SER A 310 0.57 -24.24 -13.11
N ILE A 311 0.79 -23.73 -11.88
CA ILE A 311 -0.25 -23.14 -11.04
C ILE A 311 -0.92 -21.97 -11.76
N LEU A 312 -0.08 -21.08 -12.27
CA LEU A 312 -0.51 -19.91 -13.01
C LEU A 312 -1.32 -20.32 -14.24
N ASN A 313 -0.78 -21.19 -15.07
CA ASN A 313 -1.45 -21.67 -16.27
C ASN A 313 -2.84 -22.24 -16.00
N SER A 314 -3.06 -22.94 -14.88
CA SER A 314 -4.37 -23.46 -14.51
C SER A 314 -5.30 -22.36 -13.99
N PHE A 315 -4.84 -21.53 -13.05
CA PHE A 315 -5.68 -20.50 -12.42
C PHE A 315 -6.11 -19.41 -13.41
N ILE A 316 -5.17 -18.89 -14.19
CA ILE A 316 -5.42 -17.77 -15.11
C ILE A 316 -6.39 -18.15 -16.20
N VAL A 317 -6.27 -19.36 -16.76
CA VAL A 317 -7.14 -19.78 -17.86
C VAL A 317 -8.59 -19.77 -17.37
N THR A 318 -8.83 -20.33 -16.18
CA THR A 318 -10.16 -20.31 -15.56
C THR A 318 -10.62 -18.89 -15.22
N ALA A 319 -9.75 -18.01 -14.72
CA ALA A 319 -10.09 -16.62 -14.39
C ALA A 319 -10.41 -15.79 -15.65
N ALA A 320 -9.58 -15.91 -16.69
CA ALA A 320 -9.73 -15.21 -17.96
C ALA A 320 -10.98 -15.67 -18.72
N GLU A 321 -11.33 -16.95 -18.68
CA GLU A 321 -12.57 -17.48 -19.28
C GLU A 321 -13.85 -16.93 -18.61
N LYS A 322 -13.75 -16.58 -17.32
CA LYS A 322 -14.84 -16.00 -16.53
C LYS A 322 -14.90 -14.47 -16.59
N ALA A 323 -13.88 -13.80 -17.11
CA ALA A 323 -13.82 -12.34 -17.15
C ALA A 323 -14.86 -11.75 -18.12
N GLY A 324 -15.53 -10.66 -17.71
CA GLY A 324 -16.54 -9.98 -18.54
C GLY A 324 -15.98 -9.41 -19.85
N ASN A 325 -14.71 -9.02 -19.87
CA ASN A 325 -13.99 -8.49 -21.05
C ASN A 325 -13.24 -9.59 -21.82
N ARG A 326 -13.69 -10.85 -21.75
CA ARG A 326 -13.02 -11.97 -22.43
C ARG A 326 -12.79 -11.66 -23.92
N VAL A 327 -11.58 -11.93 -24.40
CA VAL A 327 -11.34 -12.01 -25.84
C VAL A 327 -12.12 -13.24 -26.35
N PRO A 328 -13.00 -13.12 -27.36
CA PRO A 328 -13.91 -14.20 -27.80
C PRO A 328 -13.21 -15.50 -28.22
N TYR A 329 -11.89 -15.43 -28.43
CA TYR A 329 -11.02 -16.54 -28.77
C TYR A 329 -9.93 -16.57 -27.71
N SER A 330 -9.95 -17.54 -26.77
CA SER A 330 -8.94 -17.66 -25.72
C SER A 330 -7.58 -18.17 -26.24
N GLY A 331 -7.07 -17.50 -27.29
CA GLY A 331 -5.68 -17.58 -27.76
C GLY A 331 -4.72 -16.73 -26.96
N ALA A 332 -5.11 -16.39 -25.74
CA ALA A 332 -4.47 -15.49 -24.78
C ALA A 332 -3.11 -15.97 -24.24
N ARG A 333 -2.30 -16.65 -25.05
CA ARG A 333 -0.88 -16.89 -24.77
C ARG A 333 0.03 -16.48 -25.92
N ILE A 334 -0.53 -16.04 -27.05
CA ILE A 334 0.24 -15.82 -28.27
C ILE A 334 -0.09 -14.45 -28.85
N LEU A 335 0.93 -13.59 -28.93
CA LEU A 335 0.77 -12.23 -29.44
C LEU A 335 0.80 -12.31 -30.96
N LEU A 336 -0.33 -12.02 -31.60
CA LEU A 336 -0.49 -12.06 -33.04
C LEU A 336 -1.22 -10.81 -33.54
N ASN A 337 -0.90 -10.37 -34.76
CA ASN A 337 -1.56 -9.25 -35.43
C ASN A 337 -3.09 -9.40 -35.49
N SER A 338 -3.56 -10.64 -35.65
CA SER A 338 -5.00 -10.94 -35.70
C SER A 338 -5.76 -10.60 -34.41
N GLN A 339 -5.06 -10.36 -33.30
CA GLN A 339 -5.64 -10.02 -32.00
C GLN A 339 -5.59 -8.52 -31.69
N ILE A 340 -4.92 -7.71 -32.52
CA ILE A 340 -4.73 -6.28 -32.29
C ILE A 340 -5.54 -5.52 -33.34
N ILE A 341 -6.57 -4.80 -32.89
CA ILE A 341 -7.50 -4.08 -33.77
C ILE A 341 -6.82 -2.83 -34.37
N ASP A 342 -6.03 -2.12 -33.57
CA ASP A 342 -5.36 -0.87 -33.96
C ASP A 342 -3.84 -0.99 -33.77
N MET A 343 -3.16 -1.47 -34.81
CA MET A 343 -1.71 -1.73 -34.78
C MET A 343 -0.84 -0.50 -34.49
N PRO A 344 -1.09 0.69 -35.08
CA PRO A 344 -0.30 1.89 -34.80
C PRO A 344 -0.25 2.30 -33.31
N THR A 345 -1.29 1.96 -32.53
CA THR A 345 -1.36 2.30 -31.10
C THR A 345 -1.19 1.07 -30.20
N ALA A 346 -0.72 -0.06 -30.77
CA ALA A 346 -0.61 -1.35 -30.10
C ALA A 346 0.13 -1.26 -28.75
N MET A 347 1.30 -0.61 -28.75
CA MET A 347 2.15 -0.49 -27.57
C MET A 347 1.50 0.25 -26.42
N THR A 348 0.75 1.32 -26.69
CA THR A 348 0.16 2.17 -25.65
C THR A 348 -1.21 1.68 -25.19
N ASN A 349 -1.94 0.95 -26.05
CA ASN A 349 -3.32 0.59 -25.81
C ASN A 349 -3.52 -0.87 -25.39
N TYR A 350 -2.56 -1.75 -25.66
CA TYR A 350 -2.76 -3.19 -25.50
C TYR A 350 -1.66 -3.91 -24.73
N LEU A 351 -0.45 -3.33 -24.59
CA LEU A 351 0.73 -4.06 -24.11
C LEU A 351 1.30 -3.49 -22.80
N CYS A 352 1.11 -4.21 -21.68
CA CYS A 352 1.76 -3.88 -20.41
C CYS A 352 3.24 -4.30 -20.44
N THR A 353 4.12 -3.47 -20.99
CA THR A 353 5.57 -3.63 -20.81
C THR A 353 6.00 -3.09 -19.44
N PRO A 354 7.16 -3.51 -18.89
CA PRO A 354 7.68 -2.95 -17.64
C PRO A 354 7.74 -1.43 -17.66
N HIS A 355 8.23 -0.86 -18.77
CA HIS A 355 8.28 0.59 -18.96
C HIS A 355 6.90 1.24 -18.88
N ASN A 356 5.92 0.75 -19.66
CA ASN A 356 4.58 1.32 -19.70
C ASN A 356 3.89 1.24 -18.32
N VAL A 357 4.02 0.11 -17.62
CA VAL A 357 3.44 -0.07 -16.28
C VAL A 357 4.10 0.88 -15.28
N ILE A 358 5.43 1.06 -15.32
CA ILE A 358 6.14 2.00 -14.47
C ILE A 358 5.69 3.44 -14.72
N GLU A 359 5.55 3.86 -15.97
CA GLU A 359 5.10 5.22 -16.31
C GLU A 359 3.63 5.46 -15.90
N SER A 360 2.75 4.50 -16.16
CA SER A 360 1.36 4.55 -15.67
C SER A 360 1.31 4.60 -14.14
N LEU A 361 2.16 3.83 -13.46
CA LEU A 361 2.25 3.82 -12.00
C LEU A 361 2.72 5.17 -11.45
N LYS A 362 3.79 5.77 -12.01
CA LYS A 362 4.23 7.12 -11.65
C LYS A 362 3.11 8.15 -11.82
N LYS A 363 2.41 8.10 -12.96
CA LYS A 363 1.28 8.97 -13.26
C LYS A 363 0.17 8.82 -12.23
N ILE A 364 -0.25 7.59 -11.92
CA ILE A 364 -1.37 7.36 -11.00
C ILE A 364 -0.98 7.65 -9.55
N LEU A 365 0.25 7.37 -9.11
CA LEU A 365 0.72 7.70 -7.76
C LEU A 365 0.86 9.21 -7.53
N SER A 366 1.15 9.99 -8.57
CA SER A 366 1.08 11.46 -8.50
C SER A 366 -0.35 11.99 -8.27
N ILE A 367 -1.36 11.16 -8.55
CA ILE A 367 -2.77 11.48 -8.48
C ILE A 367 -3.41 10.89 -7.23
N HIS A 368 -3.16 9.63 -6.90
CA HIS A 368 -3.65 8.93 -5.72
C HIS A 368 -2.47 8.76 -4.75
N THR A 369 -2.25 9.78 -3.91
CA THR A 369 -0.98 9.97 -3.21
C THR A 369 -0.78 9.02 -2.03
N ASN A 370 -1.85 8.41 -1.51
CA ASN A 370 -1.82 7.40 -0.46
C ASN A 370 -2.24 6.00 -0.95
N ALA A 371 -2.12 5.72 -2.26
CA ALA A 371 -2.51 4.44 -2.85
C ALA A 371 -1.83 3.23 -2.18
N PHE A 372 -0.57 3.41 -1.79
CA PHE A 372 0.21 2.43 -1.02
C PHE A 372 0.84 3.09 0.21
N PRO A 373 1.12 2.32 1.28
CA PRO A 373 1.93 2.80 2.38
C PRO A 373 3.32 3.24 1.90
N ILE A 374 3.90 4.20 2.59
CA ILE A 374 5.24 4.70 2.30
C ILE A 374 6.23 4.10 3.31
N ASP A 375 7.46 3.80 2.90
CA ASP A 375 8.56 3.39 3.77
C ASP A 375 9.28 4.58 4.42
N GLU A 376 10.34 4.30 5.17
CA GLU A 376 11.10 5.32 5.89
C GLU A 376 11.87 6.26 4.94
N ASP A 377 12.18 5.77 3.73
CA ASP A 377 12.89 6.50 2.70
C ASP A 377 11.93 7.31 1.79
N GLY A 378 10.63 7.29 2.07
CA GLY A 378 9.64 8.02 1.28
C GLY A 378 9.17 7.26 0.02
N ASN A 379 9.53 6.00 -0.15
CA ASN A 379 9.12 5.18 -1.30
C ASN A 379 7.85 4.38 -1.00
N TYR A 380 7.05 4.14 -2.05
CA TYR A 380 5.84 3.32 -1.93
C TYR A 380 6.17 1.84 -1.71
N LYS A 381 5.52 1.23 -0.71
CA LYS A 381 5.52 -0.22 -0.45
C LYS A 381 4.49 -0.90 -1.34
N ILE A 382 4.85 -1.14 -2.59
CA ILE A 382 3.97 -1.70 -3.61
C ILE A 382 4.11 -3.24 -3.65
N PRO A 383 3.00 -4.00 -3.62
CA PRO A 383 3.01 -5.43 -3.93
C PRO A 383 3.70 -5.71 -5.28
N PRO A 384 4.47 -6.82 -5.43
CA PRO A 384 5.03 -7.20 -6.72
C PRO A 384 3.98 -7.21 -7.84
N ILE A 385 4.28 -6.56 -8.96
CA ILE A 385 3.46 -6.53 -10.17
C ILE A 385 4.12 -7.45 -11.20
N LEU A 386 3.50 -8.60 -11.44
CA LEU A 386 4.00 -9.59 -12.37
C LEU A 386 3.44 -9.31 -13.77
N ILE A 387 4.33 -8.94 -14.69
CA ILE A 387 4.03 -8.82 -16.12
C ILE A 387 4.19 -10.19 -16.75
N GLU A 388 3.07 -10.70 -17.22
CA GLU A 388 2.95 -12.04 -17.74
C GLU A 388 2.38 -12.01 -19.16
N PRO A 389 2.77 -12.93 -20.04
CA PRO A 389 2.20 -13.06 -21.37
C PRO A 389 0.67 -13.11 -21.30
N LEU A 390 0.04 -12.09 -21.90
CA LEU A 390 -1.33 -12.11 -22.41
C LEU A 390 -2.42 -12.49 -21.40
N ARG A 391 -2.42 -11.82 -20.25
CA ARG A 391 -3.55 -11.87 -19.31
C ARG A 391 -4.43 -10.65 -19.45
N ASN A 392 -5.65 -10.84 -19.97
CA ASN A 392 -6.68 -9.79 -20.01
C ASN A 392 -7.47 -9.67 -18.69
N TYR A 393 -6.75 -9.81 -17.59
CA TYR A 393 -7.32 -9.78 -16.25
C TYR A 393 -6.23 -9.29 -15.30
N VAL A 394 -6.52 -8.17 -14.65
CA VAL A 394 -5.78 -7.70 -13.48
C VAL A 394 -6.44 -8.33 -12.28
N ASP A 395 -5.65 -8.97 -11.43
CA ASP A 395 -6.09 -9.48 -10.13
C ASP A 395 -5.07 -9.14 -9.06
N PHE A 396 -5.55 -9.12 -7.82
CA PHE A 396 -4.73 -9.06 -6.63
C PHE A 396 -4.81 -10.40 -5.90
N LEU A 397 -3.73 -11.17 -5.96
CA LEU A 397 -3.60 -12.48 -5.35
C LEU A 397 -2.88 -12.37 -4.01
N GLU A 398 -3.60 -11.88 -3.00
CA GLU A 398 -3.17 -11.67 -1.60
C GLU A 398 -1.97 -10.73 -1.37
N ASP A 399 -0.84 -10.93 -2.05
CA ASP A 399 0.42 -10.21 -1.86
C ASP A 399 1.04 -9.69 -3.17
N ARG A 400 0.42 -9.93 -4.32
CA ARG A 400 0.95 -9.55 -5.63
C ARG A 400 -0.13 -9.27 -6.65
N PHE A 401 0.22 -8.44 -7.63
CA PHE A 401 -0.59 -8.21 -8.81
C PHE A 401 -0.11 -9.04 -9.97
N VAL A 402 -1.05 -9.38 -10.83
CA VAL A 402 -0.75 -9.98 -12.12
C VAL A 402 -1.35 -9.10 -13.20
N MET A 403 -0.52 -8.71 -14.16
CA MET A 403 -0.87 -7.88 -15.31
C MET A 403 -0.34 -8.50 -16.61
N GLY A 404 -0.95 -8.16 -17.74
CA GLY A 404 -0.56 -8.70 -19.04
C GLY A 404 -1.10 -7.88 -20.21
N PHE A 405 -1.88 -8.49 -21.10
CA PHE A 405 -2.43 -7.80 -22.26
C PHE A 405 -3.72 -7.06 -21.91
N VAL A 406 -3.82 -5.79 -22.30
CA VAL A 406 -4.98 -4.96 -22.05
C VAL A 406 -5.99 -5.15 -23.17
N SER A 407 -7.17 -5.68 -22.87
CA SER A 407 -8.26 -5.77 -23.82
C SER A 407 -9.61 -5.44 -23.17
N GLY A 408 -10.37 -4.57 -23.82
CA GLY A 408 -11.74 -4.23 -23.40
C GLY A 408 -11.85 -3.07 -22.41
N GLU A 409 -10.75 -2.53 -21.87
CA GLU A 409 -10.76 -1.24 -21.17
C GLU A 409 -10.46 -0.12 -22.17
N SER A 410 -11.44 0.72 -22.46
CA SER A 410 -11.25 1.86 -23.36
C SER A 410 -10.53 2.99 -22.64
N GLY A 411 -9.52 3.57 -23.30
CA GLY A 411 -8.94 4.82 -22.86
C GLY A 411 -10.00 5.92 -22.80
N LYS A 412 -9.87 6.82 -21.83
CA LYS A 412 -10.78 7.96 -21.66
C LYS A 412 -9.99 9.25 -21.78
N LYS A 413 -10.41 10.11 -22.71
CA LYS A 413 -9.85 11.46 -22.89
C LYS A 413 -10.64 12.44 -22.03
N GLY A 414 -9.92 13.27 -21.30
CA GLY A 414 -10.48 14.30 -20.45
C GLY A 414 -9.80 15.65 -20.68
N ALA A 415 -10.43 16.72 -20.19
CA ALA A 415 -9.95 18.09 -20.38
C ALA A 415 -8.60 18.37 -19.68
N TYR A 416 -8.36 17.74 -18.53
CA TYR A 416 -7.14 17.94 -17.74
C TYR A 416 -6.25 16.70 -17.71
N VAL A 417 -6.85 15.50 -17.70
CA VAL A 417 -6.12 14.23 -17.66
C VAL A 417 -6.75 13.25 -18.63
N THR A 418 -5.92 12.63 -19.47
CA THR A 418 -6.29 11.50 -20.34
C THR A 418 -5.69 10.22 -19.78
N PHE A 419 -6.46 9.15 -19.70
CA PHE A 419 -5.98 7.82 -19.31
C PHE A 419 -5.97 6.87 -20.51
N SER A 420 -4.82 6.23 -20.73
CA SER A 420 -4.70 5.11 -21.67
C SER A 420 -5.39 3.86 -21.09
N PRO A 421 -5.63 2.82 -21.91
CA PRO A 421 -6.06 1.52 -21.41
C PRO A 421 -5.12 0.95 -20.33
N ILE A 422 -3.81 1.12 -20.48
CA ILE A 422 -2.81 0.65 -19.50
C ILE A 422 -2.94 1.41 -18.18
N ASP A 423 -3.20 2.73 -18.24
CA ASP A 423 -3.45 3.52 -17.04
C ASP A 423 -4.67 2.97 -16.27
N PHE A 424 -5.76 2.62 -16.98
CA PHE A 424 -6.92 2.03 -16.33
C PHE A 424 -6.63 0.66 -15.70
N GLN A 425 -5.81 -0.18 -16.32
CA GLN A 425 -5.40 -1.45 -15.71
C GLN A 425 -4.57 -1.25 -14.43
N VAL A 426 -3.66 -0.28 -14.41
CA VAL A 426 -2.91 0.06 -13.19
C VAL A 426 -3.83 0.67 -12.13
N MET A 427 -4.79 1.52 -12.52
CA MET A 427 -5.80 2.03 -11.59
C MET A 427 -6.66 0.90 -11.03
N LYS A 428 -7.05 -0.08 -11.85
CA LYS A 428 -7.79 -1.26 -11.43
C LYS A 428 -7.01 -2.09 -10.42
N ALA A 429 -5.70 -2.30 -10.65
CA ALA A 429 -4.83 -2.96 -9.68
C ALA A 429 -4.84 -2.21 -8.34
N ILE A 430 -4.63 -0.89 -8.36
CA ILE A 430 -4.69 -0.06 -7.15
C ILE A 430 -6.06 -0.16 -6.46
N GLY A 431 -7.16 -0.11 -7.22
CA GLY A 431 -8.51 -0.29 -6.70
C GLY A 431 -8.72 -1.67 -6.07
N MET A 432 -8.18 -2.73 -6.67
CA MET A 432 -8.25 -4.09 -6.12
C MET A 432 -7.47 -4.22 -4.81
N TYR A 433 -6.34 -3.54 -4.67
CA TYR A 433 -5.58 -3.48 -3.42
C TYR A 433 -6.25 -2.62 -2.35
N LEU A 434 -6.90 -1.54 -2.75
CA LEU A 434 -7.76 -0.75 -1.88
C LEU A 434 -8.91 -1.63 -1.35
N ALA A 435 -9.50 -2.44 -2.21
CA ALA A 435 -10.61 -3.34 -1.92
C ALA A 435 -10.19 -4.76 -1.49
N LYS A 436 -8.97 -4.95 -0.97
CA LYS A 436 -8.44 -6.28 -0.61
C LYS A 436 -9.05 -6.88 0.64
N ASP A 437 -9.50 -6.03 1.56
CA ASP A 437 -9.98 -6.46 2.87
C ASP A 437 -11.36 -7.12 2.76
N PRO A 438 -11.62 -8.20 3.52
CA PRO A 438 -12.91 -8.84 3.51
C PRO A 438 -13.97 -7.91 4.12
N VAL A 439 -15.18 -7.96 3.56
CA VAL A 439 -16.35 -7.21 4.06
C VAL A 439 -16.67 -7.58 5.50
N TYR A 440 -16.58 -8.87 5.83
CA TYR A 440 -16.87 -9.39 7.15
C TYR A 440 -15.61 -9.86 7.85
N ASP A 441 -15.54 -9.66 9.16
CA ASP A 441 -14.50 -10.20 10.02
C ASP A 441 -14.70 -11.71 10.29
N TYR A 442 -13.86 -12.30 11.14
CA TYR A 442 -13.95 -13.72 11.47
C TYR A 442 -15.19 -14.10 12.31
N ARG A 443 -15.90 -13.12 12.87
CA ARG A 443 -17.13 -13.28 13.64
C ARG A 443 -18.39 -13.10 12.77
N GLY A 444 -18.21 -12.68 11.51
CA GLY A 444 -19.30 -12.37 10.60
C GLY A 444 -19.85 -10.94 10.77
N GLU A 445 -19.17 -10.08 11.53
CA GLU A 445 -19.49 -8.67 11.67
C GLU A 445 -18.86 -7.86 10.53
N ILE A 446 -19.44 -6.72 10.16
CA ILE A 446 -18.85 -5.84 9.15
C ILE A 446 -17.49 -5.36 9.66
N ASN A 447 -16.47 -5.48 8.82
CA ASN A 447 -15.09 -5.11 9.14
C ASN A 447 -14.88 -3.59 9.03
N GLU A 448 -15.48 -2.85 9.97
CA GLU A 448 -15.43 -1.38 10.03
C GLU A 448 -13.99 -0.86 10.08
N GLY A 449 -13.75 0.27 9.42
CA GLY A 449 -12.40 0.86 9.33
C GLY A 449 -11.54 0.30 8.21
N THR A 450 -12.07 -0.63 7.41
CA THR A 450 -11.51 -1.01 6.11
C THR A 450 -12.31 -0.38 4.98
N PHE A 451 -11.69 -0.21 3.80
CA PHE A 451 -12.39 0.37 2.65
C PHE A 451 -13.64 -0.44 2.31
N MET A 452 -13.52 -1.77 2.14
CA MET A 452 -14.67 -2.60 1.78
C MET A 452 -15.72 -2.64 2.88
N GLY A 453 -15.35 -2.78 4.16
CA GLY A 453 -16.32 -2.77 5.25
C GLY A 453 -17.16 -1.48 5.29
N ASP A 454 -16.52 -0.32 5.14
CA ASP A 454 -17.21 0.97 5.10
C ASP A 454 -17.99 1.19 3.78
N TYR A 455 -17.51 0.59 2.69
CA TYR A 455 -18.12 0.73 1.36
C TYR A 455 -19.39 -0.11 1.20
N THR A 456 -19.35 -1.37 1.67
CA THR A 456 -20.42 -2.35 1.51
C THR A 456 -21.48 -2.20 2.60
N GLY A 457 -22.32 -1.20 2.39
CA GLY A 457 -23.63 -1.08 2.99
C GLY A 457 -23.67 -0.65 4.46
N LYS A 458 -24.81 -0.05 4.83
CA LYS A 458 -25.21 0.19 6.21
C LYS A 458 -26.37 -0.77 6.49
N ILE A 459 -26.33 -1.45 7.62
CA ILE A 459 -27.47 -2.27 8.05
C ILE A 459 -28.55 -1.30 8.54
N GLU A 460 -29.57 -1.07 7.71
CA GLU A 460 -30.75 -0.33 8.14
C GLU A 460 -31.76 -1.30 8.74
N LYS A 461 -32.10 -1.08 10.01
CA LYS A 461 -33.18 -1.79 10.69
C LYS A 461 -34.47 -1.02 10.42
N THR A 462 -35.30 -1.55 9.53
CA THR A 462 -36.64 -1.03 9.26
C THR A 462 -37.64 -1.77 10.14
N ALA A 463 -38.40 -1.03 10.94
CA ALA A 463 -39.54 -1.58 11.67
C ALA A 463 -40.76 -1.56 10.74
N GLN A 464 -41.20 -2.72 10.28
CA GLN A 464 -42.45 -2.85 9.52
C GLN A 464 -43.56 -3.39 10.42
N VAL A 465 -44.71 -2.72 10.43
CA VAL A 465 -45.92 -3.24 11.09
C VAL A 465 -46.56 -4.24 10.13
N LYS A 466 -46.53 -5.52 10.49
CA LYS A 466 -47.26 -6.57 9.76
C LYS A 466 -48.49 -6.97 10.56
N TRP A 467 -49.63 -6.98 9.89
CA TRP A 467 -50.89 -7.47 10.43
C TRP A 467 -50.97 -8.97 10.21
N THR A 468 -51.00 -9.75 11.27
CA THR A 468 -51.02 -11.23 11.18
C THR A 468 -52.24 -11.81 11.88
N GLY A 469 -52.87 -12.80 11.24
CA GLY A 469 -54.04 -13.54 11.76
C GLY A 469 -55.39 -12.92 11.35
N ALA A 470 -56.47 -13.72 11.47
CA ALA A 470 -57.84 -13.30 11.16
C ALA A 470 -58.32 -12.10 12.00
N ASP A 471 -57.76 -11.95 13.21
CA ASP A 471 -58.09 -10.88 14.17
C ASP A 471 -57.25 -9.61 14.01
N LYS A 472 -56.42 -9.48 12.97
CA LYS A 472 -55.55 -8.30 12.70
C LYS A 472 -54.81 -7.80 13.97
N LYS A 473 -54.02 -8.64 14.62
CA LYS A 473 -53.13 -8.17 15.70
C LYS A 473 -51.91 -7.47 15.09
N MET A 474 -51.61 -6.26 15.57
CA MET A 474 -50.41 -5.50 15.17
C MET A 474 -49.16 -6.17 15.74
N ASN A 475 -48.30 -6.70 14.87
CA ASN A 475 -46.96 -7.14 15.25
C ASN A 475 -45.92 -6.25 14.59
N MET A 476 -45.01 -5.70 15.39
CA MET A 476 -43.86 -4.96 14.89
C MET A 476 -42.77 -5.96 14.52
N VAL A 477 -42.47 -6.06 13.23
CA VAL A 477 -41.40 -6.91 12.72
C VAL A 477 -40.22 -6.03 12.37
N MET A 478 -39.10 -6.26 13.04
CA MET A 478 -37.82 -5.64 12.72
C MET A 478 -37.20 -6.42 11.55
N SER A 479 -37.08 -5.80 10.37
CA SER A 479 -36.26 -6.31 9.28
C SER A 479 -34.95 -5.53 9.22
N ALA A 480 -33.84 -6.24 9.06
CA ALA A 480 -32.54 -5.64 8.77
C ALA A 480 -32.27 -5.81 7.28
N GLU A 481 -32.04 -4.72 6.56
CA GLU A 481 -31.67 -4.72 5.14
C GLU A 481 -30.32 -4.03 4.95
N LEU A 482 -29.50 -4.57 4.06
CA LEU A 482 -28.19 -4.02 3.74
C LEU A 482 -28.37 -2.99 2.62
N VAL A 483 -28.43 -1.71 2.98
CA VAL A 483 -28.66 -0.61 2.03
C VAL A 483 -27.33 -0.19 1.41
N ASP A 484 -27.30 0.00 0.09
CA ASP A 484 -26.09 0.27 -0.71
C ASP A 484 -25.05 -0.87 -0.68
N ALA A 485 -25.51 -2.12 -0.76
CA ALA A 485 -24.61 -3.26 -0.99
C ALA A 485 -23.85 -3.08 -2.32
N ALA A 486 -22.55 -3.40 -2.32
CA ALA A 486 -21.71 -3.35 -3.51
C ALA A 486 -20.80 -4.57 -3.52
N SER A 487 -20.55 -5.13 -4.70
CA SER A 487 -19.49 -6.12 -4.87
C SER A 487 -18.11 -5.44 -4.87
N ARG A 488 -17.05 -6.25 -4.75
CA ARG A 488 -15.67 -5.75 -4.92
C ARG A 488 -15.47 -5.16 -6.32
N ASP A 489 -16.02 -5.79 -7.35
CA ASP A 489 -15.90 -5.32 -8.73
C ASP A 489 -16.62 -3.97 -8.92
N ASP A 490 -17.80 -3.80 -8.29
CA ASP A 490 -18.51 -2.51 -8.30
C ASP A 490 -17.66 -1.41 -7.64
N ALA A 491 -17.06 -1.70 -6.48
CA ALA A 491 -16.23 -0.75 -5.75
C ALA A 491 -14.98 -0.32 -6.54
N VAL A 492 -14.34 -1.26 -7.25
CA VAL A 492 -13.18 -0.99 -8.10
C VAL A 492 -13.58 -0.15 -9.30
N GLN A 493 -14.69 -0.47 -9.96
CA GLN A 493 -15.19 0.30 -11.10
C GLN A 493 -15.60 1.72 -10.70
N ASP A 494 -16.31 1.84 -9.57
CA ASP A 494 -16.70 3.10 -8.96
C ASP A 494 -15.47 3.97 -8.66
N TYR A 495 -14.42 3.39 -8.08
CA TYR A 495 -13.13 4.08 -7.87
C TYR A 495 -12.55 4.60 -9.19
N MET A 496 -12.47 3.76 -10.23
CA MET A 496 -11.88 4.15 -11.52
C MET A 496 -12.65 5.30 -12.18
N ASP A 497 -13.97 5.21 -12.21
CA ASP A 497 -14.84 6.21 -12.82
C ASP A 497 -14.87 7.51 -12.03
N PHE A 498 -14.90 7.44 -10.70
CA PHE A 498 -14.85 8.61 -9.84
C PHE A 498 -13.54 9.37 -9.98
N MET A 499 -12.39 8.68 -9.98
CA MET A 499 -11.08 9.30 -10.15
C MET A 499 -10.98 10.04 -11.48
N PHE A 500 -11.39 9.41 -12.59
CA PHE A 500 -11.39 10.06 -13.91
C PHE A 500 -12.29 11.30 -13.95
N ASN A 501 -13.50 11.21 -13.40
CA ASN A 501 -14.44 12.33 -13.40
C ASN A 501 -13.94 13.49 -12.54
N ALA A 502 -13.51 13.21 -11.30
CA ALA A 502 -13.04 14.22 -10.36
C ALA A 502 -11.84 15.01 -10.92
N LEU A 503 -10.89 14.32 -11.57
CA LEU A 503 -9.71 14.96 -12.16
C LEU A 503 -10.03 15.83 -13.37
N ASN A 504 -11.14 15.54 -14.06
CA ASN A 504 -11.57 16.26 -15.24
C ASN A 504 -12.65 17.31 -14.94
N GLY A 505 -12.96 17.56 -13.67
CA GLY A 505 -14.01 18.50 -13.27
C GLY A 505 -15.42 18.07 -13.69
N LEU A 506 -15.60 16.77 -13.96
CA LEU A 506 -16.89 16.18 -14.29
C LEU A 506 -17.64 15.82 -13.00
N GLY A 507 -18.97 15.77 -13.05
CA GLY A 507 -19.76 15.29 -11.93
C GLY A 507 -19.43 13.82 -11.59
N PRO A 508 -19.63 13.38 -10.33
CA PRO A 508 -19.44 11.98 -9.95
C PRO A 508 -20.38 11.06 -10.75
N PRO A 509 -20.06 9.77 -10.88
CA PRO A 509 -20.89 8.82 -11.61
C PRO A 509 -22.35 8.83 -11.13
N PRO A 510 -23.36 8.91 -12.03
CA PRO A 510 -24.76 9.14 -11.64
C PRO A 510 -25.36 8.09 -10.70
N LYS A 511 -24.85 6.86 -10.73
CA LYS A 511 -25.32 5.74 -9.89
C LYS A 511 -24.62 5.66 -8.52
N MET A 512 -23.61 6.50 -8.29
CA MET A 512 -22.83 6.47 -7.05
C MET A 512 -23.51 7.32 -5.97
N SER A 513 -23.78 6.71 -4.81
CA SER A 513 -24.37 7.42 -3.67
C SER A 513 -23.38 8.40 -3.03
N LYS A 514 -23.90 9.44 -2.36
CA LYS A 514 -23.06 10.44 -1.68
C LYS A 514 -22.21 9.82 -0.57
N ARG A 515 -22.73 8.78 0.10
CA ARG A 515 -21.98 7.96 1.05
C ARG A 515 -20.79 7.29 0.41
N LYS A 516 -20.97 6.60 -0.72
CA LYS A 516 -19.87 5.94 -1.47
C LYS A 516 -18.79 6.93 -1.89
N ILE A 517 -19.17 8.13 -2.33
CA ILE A 517 -18.23 9.22 -2.63
C ILE A 517 -17.44 9.63 -1.37
N ASN A 518 -18.11 9.79 -0.23
CA ASN A 518 -17.43 10.10 1.04
C ASN A 518 -16.43 9.02 1.42
N VAL A 519 -16.83 7.74 1.35
CA VAL A 519 -15.96 6.60 1.67
C VAL A 519 -14.77 6.55 0.72
N LEU A 520 -14.98 6.69 -0.60
CA LEU A 520 -13.88 6.75 -1.57
C LEU A 520 -12.88 7.86 -1.22
N LEU A 521 -13.35 9.07 -0.97
CA LEU A 521 -12.46 10.18 -0.61
C LEU A 521 -11.76 9.92 0.73
N ARG A 522 -12.44 9.32 1.72
CA ARG A 522 -11.85 8.97 3.03
C ARG A 522 -10.64 8.05 2.91
N TYR A 523 -10.62 7.15 1.93
CA TYR A 523 -9.54 6.17 1.75
C TYR A 523 -8.59 6.50 0.58
N ALA A 524 -9.03 7.27 -0.43
CA ALA A 524 -8.24 7.66 -1.58
C ALA A 524 -8.01 9.19 -1.62
N THR A 525 -6.77 9.59 -1.36
CA THR A 525 -6.32 10.99 -1.40
C THR A 525 -6.00 11.39 -2.82
N VAL A 526 -6.86 12.21 -3.42
CA VAL A 526 -6.74 12.69 -4.79
C VAL A 526 -5.92 13.98 -4.79
N LYS A 527 -4.67 13.92 -5.26
CA LYS A 527 -3.64 14.97 -5.29
C LYS A 527 -3.20 15.48 -3.92
N SER A 528 -4.14 15.92 -3.08
CA SER A 528 -3.88 16.38 -1.72
C SER A 528 -5.11 16.23 -0.83
N MET A 529 -4.91 16.35 0.48
CA MET A 529 -6.02 16.34 1.44
C MET A 529 -6.95 17.53 1.22
N GLU A 530 -6.41 18.71 0.89
CA GLU A 530 -7.19 19.91 0.58
C GLU A 530 -8.08 19.70 -0.64
N ASN A 531 -7.56 19.04 -1.69
CA ASN A 531 -8.36 18.71 -2.86
C ASN A 531 -9.50 17.74 -2.49
N ASN A 532 -9.24 16.74 -1.65
CA ASN A 532 -10.30 15.88 -1.13
C ASN A 532 -11.36 16.65 -0.32
N VAL A 533 -10.96 17.62 0.50
CA VAL A 533 -11.91 18.48 1.23
C VAL A 533 -12.77 19.27 0.24
N LYS A 534 -12.19 19.85 -0.82
CA LYS A 534 -12.95 20.54 -1.89
C LYS A 534 -13.98 19.60 -2.53
N LEU A 535 -13.60 18.38 -2.88
CA LEU A 535 -14.50 17.38 -3.46
C LEU A 535 -15.62 16.96 -2.49
N LEU A 536 -15.31 16.79 -1.19
CA LEU A 536 -16.31 16.49 -0.16
C LEU A 536 -17.34 17.62 -0.01
N LEU A 537 -16.88 18.87 0.04
CA LEU A 537 -17.74 20.05 0.12
C LEU A 537 -18.62 20.19 -1.13
N THR A 538 -18.06 19.91 -2.31
CA THR A 538 -18.74 20.05 -3.59
C THR A 538 -19.82 18.98 -3.79
N TYR A 539 -19.50 17.71 -3.48
CA TYR A 539 -20.36 16.59 -3.86
C TYR A 539 -21.21 16.02 -2.73
N VAL A 540 -20.80 16.15 -1.47
CA VAL A 540 -21.38 15.39 -0.35
C VAL A 540 -22.01 16.31 0.72
N ALA A 541 -21.36 17.43 1.06
CA ALA A 541 -21.69 18.24 2.24
C ALA A 541 -23.11 18.83 2.26
N GLN A 542 -23.77 18.97 1.11
CA GLN A 542 -25.15 19.45 1.07
C GLN A 542 -26.14 18.43 1.66
N SER A 543 -25.89 17.13 1.44
CA SER A 543 -26.78 16.03 1.82
C SER A 543 -26.34 15.32 3.09
N GLU A 544 -25.02 15.15 3.28
CA GLU A 544 -24.45 14.32 4.34
C GLU A 544 -23.35 15.08 5.12
N PRO A 545 -23.68 16.19 5.81
CA PRO A 545 -22.68 17.06 6.46
C PRO A 545 -21.91 16.37 7.60
N THR A 546 -22.56 15.48 8.36
CA THR A 546 -21.92 14.70 9.44
C THR A 546 -20.88 13.71 8.92
N GLU A 547 -21.18 13.03 7.83
CA GLU A 547 -20.25 12.13 7.15
C GLU A 547 -19.01 12.86 6.61
N VAL A 548 -19.21 14.09 6.09
CA VAL A 548 -18.11 14.97 5.67
C VAL A 548 -17.26 15.38 6.87
N ARG A 549 -17.88 15.81 7.96
CA ARG A 549 -17.18 16.18 9.20
C ARG A 549 -16.27 15.06 9.68
N ASP A 550 -16.79 13.83 9.76
CA ASP A 550 -16.05 12.69 10.29
C ASP A 550 -14.85 12.32 9.40
N THR A 551 -15.00 12.43 8.07
CA THR A 551 -13.89 12.25 7.12
C THR A 551 -12.83 13.36 7.25
N ILE A 552 -13.23 14.63 7.35
CA ILE A 552 -12.28 15.75 7.52
C ILE A 552 -11.53 15.65 8.85
N LEU A 553 -12.21 15.26 9.93
CA LEU A 553 -11.56 15.01 11.23
C LEU A 553 -10.56 13.85 11.14
N LYS A 554 -10.78 12.85 10.29
CA LYS A 554 -9.80 11.77 10.08
C LYS A 554 -8.51 12.30 9.46
N TYR A 555 -8.58 13.22 8.49
CA TYR A 555 -7.39 13.81 7.86
C TYR A 555 -6.54 14.63 8.83
N THR A 556 -7.16 15.27 9.81
CA THR A 556 -6.48 16.16 10.78
C THR A 556 -6.18 15.48 12.11
N ASN A 557 -6.21 14.14 12.16
CA ASN A 557 -6.04 13.38 13.41
C ASN A 557 -6.96 13.86 14.55
N ARG A 558 -8.21 14.16 14.20
CA ARG A 558 -9.28 14.67 15.08
C ARG A 558 -9.02 16.06 15.66
N ASN A 559 -8.14 16.85 15.04
CA ASN A 559 -7.95 18.25 15.40
C ASN A 559 -9.05 19.12 14.77
N TYR A 560 -10.05 19.48 15.59
CA TYR A 560 -11.20 20.28 15.16
C TYR A 560 -10.82 21.65 14.60
N GLU A 561 -9.86 22.36 15.19
CA GLU A 561 -9.49 23.71 14.74
C GLU A 561 -8.79 23.65 13.38
N GLN A 562 -7.91 22.67 13.20
CA GLN A 562 -7.28 22.42 11.89
C GLN A 562 -8.31 22.01 10.82
N SER A 563 -9.29 21.18 11.19
CA SER A 563 -10.38 20.80 10.26
C SER A 563 -11.21 21.99 9.81
N LYS A 564 -11.57 22.88 10.74
CA LYS A 564 -12.31 24.11 10.42
C LYS A 564 -11.49 25.02 9.51
N GLU A 565 -10.19 25.15 9.75
CA GLU A 565 -9.30 25.98 8.92
C GLU A 565 -9.19 25.44 7.48
N MET A 566 -9.10 24.11 7.30
CA MET A 566 -9.12 23.50 5.96
C MET A 566 -10.42 23.81 5.21
N VAL A 567 -11.58 23.70 5.88
CA VAL A 567 -12.87 24.07 5.27
C VAL A 567 -12.90 25.56 4.96
N ARG A 568 -12.40 26.40 5.87
CA ARG A 568 -12.34 27.86 5.68
C ARG A 568 -11.54 28.25 4.45
N ALA A 569 -10.36 27.66 4.28
CA ALA A 569 -9.51 27.88 3.11
C ALA A 569 -10.21 27.45 1.82
N CYS A 570 -10.80 26.25 1.80
CA CYS A 570 -11.49 25.73 0.61
C CYS A 570 -12.68 26.60 0.19
N VAL A 571 -13.50 27.08 1.14
CA VAL A 571 -14.64 27.96 0.82
C VAL A 571 -14.18 29.32 0.30
N LYS A 572 -13.03 29.85 0.74
CA LYS A 572 -12.51 31.13 0.24
C LYS A 572 -11.93 31.03 -1.17
N GLU A 573 -11.31 29.91 -1.51
CA GLU A 573 -10.52 29.77 -2.74
C GLU A 573 -11.27 29.10 -3.89
N ASP A 574 -12.27 28.27 -3.61
CA ASP A 574 -12.93 27.44 -4.63
C ASP A 574 -14.31 27.99 -5.03
N ALA A 575 -14.41 28.50 -6.25
CA ALA A 575 -15.64 29.08 -6.79
C ALA A 575 -16.79 28.06 -6.90
N MET A 576 -16.50 26.77 -7.10
CA MET A 576 -17.52 25.73 -7.18
C MET A 576 -18.10 25.41 -5.81
N VAL A 577 -17.25 25.34 -4.78
CA VAL A 577 -17.69 25.23 -3.38
C VAL A 577 -18.56 26.42 -2.99
N GLN A 578 -18.13 27.64 -3.32
CA GLN A 578 -18.90 28.86 -3.03
C GLN A 578 -20.27 28.86 -3.70
N ARG A 579 -20.36 28.36 -4.94
CA ARG A 579 -21.62 28.26 -5.67
C ARG A 579 -22.61 27.30 -5.01
N ILE A 580 -22.13 26.23 -4.39
CA ILE A 580 -22.98 25.16 -3.83
C ILE A 580 -23.36 25.43 -2.37
N LEU A 581 -22.40 25.86 -1.55
CA LEU A 581 -22.58 26.01 -0.10
C LEU A 581 -22.67 27.47 0.36
N GLY A 582 -22.40 28.42 -0.52
CA GLY A 582 -22.31 29.85 -0.20
C GLY A 582 -20.87 30.31 0.04
N ASN A 583 -20.68 31.62 0.06
CA ASN A 583 -19.36 32.26 0.16
C ASN A 583 -18.95 32.64 1.60
N ASN A 584 -19.79 32.40 2.61
CA ASN A 584 -19.48 32.67 4.00
C ASN A 584 -18.90 31.41 4.68
N PRO A 585 -17.59 31.35 4.97
CA PRO A 585 -16.96 30.16 5.51
C PRO A 585 -17.50 29.75 6.89
N GLU A 586 -17.86 30.70 7.74
CA GLU A 586 -18.35 30.39 9.10
C GLU A 586 -19.73 29.74 9.08
N MET A 587 -20.60 30.12 8.13
CA MET A 587 -21.89 29.46 7.94
C MET A 587 -21.73 28.02 7.44
N VAL A 588 -20.78 27.79 6.53
CA VAL A 588 -20.47 26.45 6.02
C VAL A 588 -19.87 25.57 7.13
N ILE A 589 -18.95 26.12 7.93
CA ILE A 589 -18.36 25.44 9.08
C ILE A 589 -19.45 25.09 10.10
N ALA A 590 -20.34 26.02 10.42
CA ALA A 590 -21.44 25.77 11.33
C ALA A 590 -22.33 24.62 10.83
N LYS A 591 -22.64 24.58 9.54
CA LYS A 591 -23.46 23.50 8.94
C LYS A 591 -22.81 22.11 9.01
N ILE A 592 -21.49 22.03 9.06
CA ILE A 592 -20.73 20.76 9.04
C ILE A 592 -20.36 20.31 10.46
N PHE A 593 -19.99 21.23 11.36
CA PHE A 593 -19.40 20.92 12.67
C PHE A 593 -20.34 21.12 13.86
N VAL A 594 -21.52 21.70 13.67
CA VAL A 594 -22.60 21.84 14.68
C VAL A 594 -23.66 20.80 14.40
#